data_AF-A0A958KQD9-F1
#
_entry.id   AF-A0A958KQD9-F1
#
_cell.length_a   1.000
_cell.length_b   1.000
_cell.length_c   1.000
_cell.angle_alpha   90.00
_cell.angle_beta   90.00
_cell.angle_gamma   90.00
#
_symmetry.space_group_name_H-M   'P 1'
#
loop_
_entity.id
_entity.type
_entity.pdbx_description
1 polymer ?
#
loop_
_entity_poly.entity_id
_entity_poly.type
_entity_poly.pdbx_seq_one_letter_code
_entity_poly.pdbx_strand_id
1 'polypeptide(L)' 'LKYEPDHPDARPDGYVAYPNINLMEEMANMIQATRAYEANASAFKATKGMAMTALEIGR' A
#
# COMPACT_ATOMS: atom_id res chain seq x y z
N LEU A 1 11.23 22.86 2.90
CA LEU A 1 12.36 23.19 3.80
C LEU A 1 11.91 24.33 4.68
N LYS A 2 11.77 24.11 5.99
CA LYS A 2 11.38 25.15 6.93
C LYS A 2 12.65 25.63 7.63
N TYR A 3 12.83 26.95 7.75
CA TYR A 3 13.99 27.51 8.45
C TYR A 3 13.71 27.49 9.95
N GLU A 4 14.37 26.56 10.65
CA GLU A 4 14.27 26.35 12.10
C GLU A 4 15.68 26.05 12.64
N PRO A 5 16.49 27.08 12.91
CA PRO A 5 17.91 26.93 13.24
C PRO A 5 18.17 26.28 14.61
N ASP A 6 17.20 26.29 15.52
CA ASP A 6 17.31 25.71 16.87
C ASP A 6 16.83 24.24 16.95
N HIS A 7 16.45 23.63 15.82
CA HIS A 7 16.02 22.24 15.79
C HIS A 7 17.24 21.29 15.76
N PRO A 8 17.31 20.24 16.59
CA PRO A 8 18.48 19.33 16.64
C PRO A 8 18.74 18.61 15.32
N ASP A 9 17.70 18.37 14.51
CA ASP A 9 17.80 17.80 13.15
C ASP A 9 17.95 18.87 12.05
N ALA A 10 18.18 20.15 12.40
CA ALA A 10 18.46 21.19 11.43
C ALA A 10 19.82 20.94 10.78
N ARG A 11 19.84 21.01 9.45
CA ARG A 11 21.10 20.96 8.69
C ARG A 11 21.95 22.21 8.99
N PRO A 12 23.25 22.23 8.61
CA PRO A 12 24.16 23.35 8.92
C PRO A 12 23.71 24.73 8.40
N ASP A 13 22.78 24.75 7.45
CA ASP A 13 22.12 25.91 6.85
C ASP A 13 20.85 26.35 7.60
N GLY A 14 20.48 25.71 8.72
CA GLY A 14 19.31 26.03 9.54
C GLY A 14 17.97 25.51 8.99
N TYR A 15 18.01 24.65 7.96
CA TYR A 15 16.81 24.11 7.33
C TYR A 15 16.49 22.70 7.79
N VAL A 16 15.22 22.47 8.16
CA VAL A 16 14.67 21.15 8.48
C VAL A 16 13.95 20.58 7.26
N ALA A 17 14.30 19.34 6.91
CA ALA A 17 13.61 18.55 5.90
C ALA A 17 12.45 17.80 6.57
N TYR A 18 11.22 18.23 6.31
CA TYR A 18 10.04 17.48 6.71
C TYR A 18 9.70 16.44 5.64
N PRO A 19 9.17 15.26 6.04
CA PRO A 19 8.68 14.29 5.08
C PRO A 19 7.57 14.93 4.24
N ASN A 20 7.66 14.83 2.91
CA ASN A 20 6.58 15.23 2.00
C ASN A 20 5.53 14.11 1.92
N ILE A 21 5.02 13.67 3.07
CA ILE A 21 4.07 12.56 3.19
C ILE A 21 2.68 13.16 3.39
N ASN A 22 1.78 12.91 2.44
CA ASN A 22 0.38 13.27 2.59
C ASN A 22 -0.36 12.09 3.24
N LEU A 23 -0.69 12.23 4.52
CA LEU A 23 -1.35 11.16 5.29
C LEU A 23 -2.67 10.71 4.63
N MET A 24 -3.42 11.63 4.01
CA MET A 24 -4.69 11.30 3.36
C MET A 24 -4.49 10.43 2.12
N GLU A 25 -3.42 10.70 1.35
CA GLU A 25 -3.06 9.93 0.16
C GLU A 25 -2.55 8.54 0.55
N GLU A 26 -1.68 8.45 1.56
CA GLU A 26 -1.18 7.18 2.07
C GLU A 26 -2.30 6.29 2.64
N MET A 27 -3.28 6.87 3.34
CA MET A 27 -4.46 6.15 3.82
C MET A 27 -5.35 5.66 2.67
N ALA A 28 -5.54 6.48 1.63
CA ALA A 28 -6.28 6.06 0.44
C ALA A 28 -5.57 4.91 -0.29
N ASN A 29 -4.25 5.01 -0.48
CA ASN A 29 -3.41 3.96 -1.05
C ASN A 29 -3.48 2.66 -0.24
N MET A 30 -3.44 2.75 1.10
CA MET A 30 -3.60 1.60 2.00
C MET A 30 -4.96 0.91 1.85
N ILE A 31 -6.05 1.68 1.81
CA ILE A 31 -7.40 1.14 1.61
C ILE A 31 -7.51 0.44 0.25
N GLN A 32 -6.97 1.07 -0.80
CA GLN A 32 -6.98 0.51 -2.14
C GLN A 32 -6.15 -0.79 -2.23
N ALA A 33 -4.95 -0.81 -1.63
CA ALA A 33 -4.11 -2.00 -1.55
C ALA A 33 -4.81 -3.16 -0.82
N THR A 34 -5.49 -2.85 0.29
CA THR A 34 -6.24 -3.84 1.07
C THR A 34 -7.38 -4.44 0.24
N ARG A 35 -8.19 -3.60 -0.41
CA ARG A 35 -9.29 -4.06 -1.27
C ARG A 35 -8.80 -4.87 -2.48
N ALA A 36 -7.70 -4.45 -3.10
CA ALA A 36 -7.09 -5.19 -4.20
C ALA A 36 -6.62 -6.58 -3.77
N TYR A 37 -6.03 -6.69 -2.57
CA TYR A 37 -5.62 -7.97 -2.01
C TYR A 37 -6.82 -8.90 -1.79
N GLU A 38 -7.89 -8.41 -1.17
CA GLU A 38 -9.12 -9.18 -0.96
C GLU A 38 -9.75 -9.64 -2.28
N ALA A 39 -9.82 -8.75 -3.27
CA ALA A 39 -10.34 -9.08 -4.60
C ALA A 39 -9.50 -10.17 -5.29
N ASN A 40 -8.18 -10.07 -5.24
CA ASN A 40 -7.27 -11.05 -5.82
C ASN A 40 -7.38 -12.41 -5.12
N ALA A 41 -7.49 -12.42 -3.78
CA ALA A 41 -7.67 -13.65 -3.02
C ALA A 41 -8.98 -14.36 -3.38
N SER A 42 -10.07 -13.60 -3.55
CA SER A 42 -11.37 -14.12 -3.99
C SER A 42 -11.30 -14.70 -5.41
N ALA A 43 -10.70 -13.95 -6.35
CA ALA A 43 -10.51 -14.40 -7.73
C ALA A 43 -9.69 -15.70 -7.81
N PHE A 44 -8.63 -15.80 -7.01
CA PHE A 44 -7.82 -17.01 -6.92
C PHE A 44 -8.62 -18.21 -6.38
N LYS A 45 -9.44 -18.00 -5.35
CA LYS A 45 -10.31 -19.04 -4.79
C LYS A 45 -11.34 -19.54 -5.82
N ALA A 46 -11.97 -18.62 -6.56
CA ALA A 46 -12.89 -18.97 -7.64
C ALA A 46 -12.19 -19.77 -8.74
N THR A 47 -11.00 -19.34 -9.16
CA THR A 47 -10.18 -20.04 -10.16
C THR A 47 -9.81 -21.44 -9.70
N LYS A 48 -9.37 -21.60 -8.45
CA LYS A 48 -9.07 -22.91 -7.86
C LYS A 48 -10.30 -23.82 -7.88
N GLY A 49 -11.48 -23.30 -7.53
CA GLY A 49 -12.73 -24.06 -7.57
C GLY A 49 -13.05 -24.55 -8.98
N MET A 50 -12.98 -23.68 -9.98
CA MET A 50 -13.21 -24.04 -11.38
C MET A 50 -12.21 -25.10 -11.87
N ALA A 51 -10.93 -24.98 -11.50
CA ALA A 51 -9.91 -25.97 -11.86
C ALA A 51 -10.19 -27.36 -11.25
N MET A 52 -10.63 -27.42 -10.00
CA MET A 52 -11.01 -28.69 -9.36
C MET A 52 -12.22 -29.34 -10.05
N THR A 53 -13.26 -28.56 -10.34
CA THR A 53 -14.43 -29.06 -11.07
C THR A 53 -14.05 -29.55 -12.47
N ALA A 54 -13.15 -28.86 -13.17
CA ALA A 54 -12.67 -29.31 -14.47
C ALA A 54 -11.93 -30.65 -14.40
N LEU A 55 -11.13 -30.88 -13.35
CA LEU A 55 -10.46 -32.16 -13.12
C LEU A 55 -11.45 -33.30 -12.80
N GLU A 56 -12.54 -33.01 -12.10
CA GLU A 56 -13.61 -33.99 -11.82
C GLU A 56 -14.39 -34.38 -13.08
N ILE A 57 -14.63 -33.45 -14.01
CA ILE A 57 -15.33 -33.72 -15.28
C ILE A 57 -14.51 -34.61 -16.22
N GLY A 58 -13.17 -34.49 -16.18
CA GLY A 58 -12.27 -35.28 -17.02
C GLY A 58 -12.05 -36.73 -16.55
N ARG A 59 -12.68 -37.14 -15.45
CA ARG A 59 -12.54 -38.46 -14.83
C ARG A 59 -13.72 -39.36 -15.16
#